data_AF-A0A8S3UU95-F1
#
_entry.id   AF-A0A8S3UU95-F1
#
_cell.length_a   1.000
_cell.length_b   1.000
_cell.length_c   1.000
_cell.angle_alpha   90.00
_cell.angle_beta   90.00
_cell.angle_gamma   90.00
#
_symmetry.space_group_name_H-M   'P 1'
#
loop_
_entity.id
_entity.type
_entity.pdbx_description
1 polymer ?
#
loop_
_entity_poly.entity_id
_entity_poly.type
_entity_poly.pdbx_seq_one_letter_code
_entity_poly.pdbx_strand_id
1 'polypeptide(L)'
;MEFILEQDIMTLYGKLHFVLFEVSWMNWILNFEMNVYYIHFGKIPSLMKEFRLDKDPLIFLNTYYHHTDKASAKQILESGKILKSEEKYGDAVGGDGTYLTKLGPSHSKHTIAKNNYDGTTARFYEDKVNSGKTDVAIEFKMAKGTVHDHSKDLKRDVHRYPDNVDLKKVTDLKFHVRGDKGLRTFEPQKK
;
A
#
# COMPACT_ATOMS: atom_id res chain seq x y z
N MET A 1 -46.67 21.16 7.87
CA MET A 1 -46.11 20.21 6.88
C MET A 1 -44.67 19.87 7.27
N GLU A 2 -44.41 19.56 8.56
CA GLU A 2 -43.07 19.19 9.08
C GLU A 2 -43.06 17.80 9.72
N PHE A 3 -44.22 17.23 10.06
CA PHE A 3 -44.34 15.98 10.82
C PHE A 3 -44.08 14.70 10.01
N ILE A 4 -44.02 14.77 8.68
CA ILE A 4 -43.84 13.59 7.80
C ILE A 4 -42.34 13.27 7.61
N LEU A 5 -41.45 14.25 7.75
CA LEU A 5 -40.01 14.08 7.53
C LEU A 5 -39.30 13.32 8.67
N GLU A 6 -39.79 13.41 9.91
CA GLU A 6 -39.12 12.77 11.06
C GLU A 6 -39.35 11.24 11.13
N GLN A 7 -40.52 10.76 10.69
CA GLN A 7 -40.86 9.32 10.70
C GLN A 7 -40.01 8.52 9.68
N ASP A 8 -39.71 9.11 8.53
CA ASP A 8 -38.88 8.46 7.50
C ASP A 8 -37.40 8.39 7.90
N ILE A 9 -36.88 9.40 8.61
CA ILE A 9 -35.49 9.41 9.08
C ILE A 9 -35.28 8.33 10.16
N MET A 10 -36.20 8.19 11.11
CA MET A 10 -36.10 7.16 12.16
C MET A 10 -36.19 5.73 11.60
N THR A 11 -36.98 5.53 10.54
CA THR A 11 -37.08 4.24 9.84
C THR A 11 -35.81 3.91 9.05
N LEU A 12 -35.16 4.91 8.45
CA LEU A 12 -33.89 4.74 7.75
C LEU A 12 -32.73 4.44 8.72
N TYR A 13 -32.68 5.12 9.86
CA TYR A 13 -31.70 4.86 10.92
C TYR A 13 -31.85 3.46 11.53
N GLY A 14 -33.09 3.01 11.75
CA GLY A 14 -33.37 1.65 12.22
C GLY A 14 -32.90 0.57 11.26
N LYS A 15 -33.13 0.74 9.94
CA LYS A 15 -32.67 -0.22 8.92
C LYS A 15 -31.15 -0.23 8.77
N LEU A 16 -30.49 0.93 8.85
CA LEU A 16 -29.03 1.02 8.77
C LEU A 16 -28.36 0.39 9.99
N HIS A 17 -28.89 0.61 11.20
CA HIS A 17 -28.40 -0.03 12.41
C HIS A 17 -28.61 -1.55 12.39
N PHE A 18 -29.72 -2.04 11.84
CA PHE A 18 -29.98 -3.48 11.72
C PHE A 18 -28.97 -4.16 10.79
N VAL A 19 -28.68 -3.56 9.62
CA VAL A 19 -27.67 -4.09 8.69
C VAL A 19 -26.26 -4.04 9.30
N LEU A 20 -25.90 -2.97 10.00
CA LEU A 20 -24.59 -2.88 10.67
C LEU A 20 -24.45 -3.87 11.83
N PHE A 21 -25.54 -4.12 12.57
CA PHE A 21 -25.57 -5.13 13.63
C PHE A 21 -25.42 -6.54 13.07
N GLU A 22 -26.12 -6.89 11.99
CA GLU A 22 -25.97 -8.20 11.34
C GLU A 22 -24.56 -8.41 10.78
N VAL A 23 -23.97 -7.40 10.12
CA VAL A 23 -22.60 -7.50 9.58
C VAL A 23 -21.57 -7.65 10.71
N SER A 24 -21.74 -6.93 11.82
CA SER A 24 -20.87 -7.05 12.99
C SER A 24 -21.02 -8.40 13.70
N TRP A 25 -22.25 -8.90 13.83
CA TRP A 25 -22.54 -10.16 14.49
C TRP A 25 -22.04 -11.35 13.66
N MET A 26 -22.21 -11.31 12.33
CA MET A 26 -21.63 -12.30 11.41
C MET A 26 -20.10 -12.28 11.43
N ASN A 27 -19.47 -11.11 11.51
CA ASN A 27 -18.01 -11.02 11.65
C ASN A 27 -17.50 -11.59 12.99
N TRP A 28 -18.24 -11.39 14.08
CA TRP A 28 -17.88 -11.95 15.37
C TRP A 28 -18.02 -13.48 15.39
N ILE A 29 -19.12 -14.02 14.85
CA ILE A 29 -19.33 -15.48 14.72
C ILE A 29 -18.25 -16.11 13.85
N LEU A 30 -17.94 -15.53 12.69
CA LEU A 30 -16.90 -16.05 11.81
C LEU A 30 -15.53 -16.04 12.50
N ASN A 31 -15.16 -14.98 13.21
CA ASN A 31 -13.88 -14.93 13.93
C ASN A 31 -13.83 -15.85 15.15
N PHE A 32 -14.96 -16.06 15.83
CA PHE A 32 -15.07 -16.95 16.99
C PHE A 32 -14.99 -18.42 16.56
N GLU A 33 -15.77 -18.83 15.55
CA GLU A 33 -15.77 -20.19 15.04
C GLU A 33 -14.44 -20.56 14.37
N MET A 34 -13.80 -19.62 13.66
CA MET A 34 -12.48 -19.81 13.05
C MET A 34 -11.38 -20.05 14.10
N ASN A 35 -11.38 -19.29 15.20
CA ASN A 35 -10.39 -19.49 16.28
C ASN A 35 -10.61 -20.81 17.02
N VAL A 36 -11.86 -21.20 17.27
CA VAL A 36 -12.17 -22.48 17.92
C VAL A 36 -11.78 -23.67 17.01
N TYR A 37 -12.03 -23.59 15.71
CA TYR A 37 -11.68 -24.66 14.76
C TYR A 37 -10.16 -24.84 14.56
N TYR A 38 -9.40 -23.74 14.48
CA TYR A 38 -7.95 -23.80 14.26
C TYR A 38 -7.20 -24.43 15.45
N ILE A 39 -7.70 -24.22 16.67
CA ILE A 39 -7.09 -24.73 17.90
C ILE A 39 -7.38 -26.24 18.09
N HIS A 40 -8.52 -26.75 17.62
CA HIS A 40 -8.94 -28.13 17.92
C HIS A 40 -8.70 -29.16 16.79
N PHE A 41 -8.73 -28.78 15.51
CA PHE A 41 -8.87 -29.80 14.44
C PHE A 41 -7.73 -29.88 13.42
N GLY A 42 -6.73 -29.00 13.46
CA GLY A 42 -5.43 -29.14 12.75
C GLY A 42 -5.48 -29.25 11.21
N LYS A 43 -6.66 -29.32 10.60
CA LYS A 43 -6.89 -29.37 9.15
C LYS A 43 -8.17 -28.61 8.82
N ILE A 44 -8.05 -27.63 7.94
CA ILE A 44 -9.15 -26.79 7.46
C ILE A 44 -10.04 -27.64 6.51
N PRO A 45 -11.37 -27.75 6.72
CA PRO A 45 -12.24 -28.61 5.92
C PRO A 45 -12.52 -28.06 4.51
N SER A 46 -12.97 -28.95 3.61
CA SER A 46 -13.35 -28.68 2.22
C SER A 46 -14.46 -27.64 2.04
N LEU A 47 -15.14 -27.21 3.10
CA LEU A 47 -16.14 -26.13 3.06
C LEU A 47 -15.57 -24.78 2.59
N MET A 48 -14.27 -24.52 2.82
CA MET A 48 -13.63 -23.27 2.35
C MET A 48 -13.57 -23.17 0.82
N LYS A 49 -13.58 -24.30 0.10
CA LYS A 49 -13.66 -24.32 -1.38
C LYS A 49 -15.05 -23.95 -1.89
N GLU A 50 -16.10 -24.23 -1.12
CA GLU A 50 -17.48 -24.07 -1.56
C GLU A 50 -17.97 -22.62 -1.39
N PHE A 51 -17.47 -21.92 -0.37
CA PHE A 51 -17.75 -20.50 -0.12
C PHE A 51 -16.83 -19.51 -0.88
N ARG A 52 -15.88 -20.00 -1.70
CA ARG A 52 -14.83 -19.17 -2.34
C ARG A 52 -14.06 -18.26 -1.36
N LEU A 53 -13.92 -18.67 -0.10
CA LEU A 53 -13.11 -17.97 0.90
C LEU A 53 -11.60 -18.19 0.68
N ASP A 54 -11.23 -19.07 -0.26
CA ASP A 54 -9.89 -19.22 -0.79
C ASP A 54 -9.44 -18.03 -1.67
N LYS A 55 -10.37 -17.14 -2.06
CA LYS A 55 -10.10 -16.00 -2.95
C LYS A 55 -10.01 -14.62 -2.32
N ASP A 56 -10.10 -14.49 -0.99
CA ASP A 56 -9.41 -13.41 -0.25
C ASP A 56 -9.86 -13.44 1.22
N PRO A 57 -9.08 -14.03 2.15
CA PRO A 57 -9.29 -13.80 3.57
C PRO A 57 -8.91 -12.35 3.85
N LEU A 58 -9.87 -11.41 3.75
CA LEU A 58 -9.74 -9.98 4.09
C LEU A 58 -8.29 -9.49 3.94
N ILE A 59 -7.75 -9.53 2.71
CA ILE A 59 -6.38 -9.08 2.49
C ILE A 59 -6.37 -7.58 2.80
N PHE A 60 -5.85 -7.22 3.97
CA PHE A 60 -5.62 -5.83 4.31
C PHE A 60 -4.54 -5.31 3.37
N LEU A 61 -4.94 -4.52 2.37
CA LEU A 61 -4.03 -3.87 1.45
C LEU A 61 -3.52 -2.57 2.06
N ASN A 62 -2.20 -2.35 1.97
CA ASN A 62 -1.58 -1.07 2.27
C ASN A 62 -1.16 -0.39 0.96
N THR A 63 -1.34 0.92 0.88
CA THR A 63 -0.78 1.74 -0.18
C THR A 63 0.69 2.02 0.09
N TYR A 64 1.52 1.79 -0.92
CA TYR A 64 2.94 2.08 -0.91
C TYR A 64 3.31 2.93 -2.12
N TYR A 65 4.41 3.66 -1.98
CA TYR A 65 4.98 4.50 -3.01
C TYR A 65 6.46 4.15 -3.22
N HIS A 66 6.86 4.10 -4.48
CA HIS A 66 8.27 4.14 -4.88
C HIS A 66 8.55 5.48 -5.57
N HIS A 67 9.44 6.28 -5.00
CA HIS A 67 9.84 7.56 -5.57
C HIS A 67 11.10 7.40 -6.40
N THR A 68 11.08 7.99 -7.59
CA THR A 68 12.18 7.88 -8.55
C THR A 68 12.20 9.07 -9.51
N ASP A 69 13.16 9.08 -10.43
CA ASP A 69 13.24 10.07 -11.51
C ASP A 69 12.41 9.66 -12.73
N LYS A 70 12.20 10.62 -13.65
CA LYS A 70 11.36 10.41 -14.84
C LYS A 70 11.92 9.33 -15.78
N ALA A 71 13.24 9.20 -15.88
CA ALA A 71 13.86 8.23 -16.77
C ALA A 71 13.71 6.81 -16.22
N SER A 72 13.99 6.61 -14.93
CA SER A 72 13.77 5.33 -14.24
C SER A 72 12.28 4.96 -14.20
N ALA A 73 11.37 5.93 -13.98
CA ALA A 73 9.93 5.66 -14.03
C ALA A 73 9.48 5.14 -15.41
N LYS A 74 10.04 5.67 -16.49
CA LYS A 74 9.78 5.19 -17.85
C LYS A 74 10.27 3.74 -18.03
N GLN A 75 11.48 3.42 -17.58
CA GLN A 75 12.02 2.05 -17.64
C GLN A 75 11.19 1.06 -16.80
N ILE A 76 10.71 1.49 -15.62
CA ILE A 76 9.84 0.69 -14.76
C ILE A 76 8.49 0.44 -15.47
N LEU A 77 7.92 1.47 -16.11
CA LEU A 77 6.69 1.33 -16.87
C LEU A 77 6.84 0.36 -18.06
N GLU A 78 7.97 0.44 -18.78
CA GLU A 78 8.26 -0.42 -19.93
C GLU A 78 8.54 -1.87 -19.53
N SER A 79 9.32 -2.08 -18.47
CA SER A 79 9.66 -3.42 -17.97
C SER A 79 8.55 -4.07 -17.15
N GLY A 80 7.64 -3.27 -16.59
CA GLY A 80 6.62 -3.71 -15.64
C GLY A 80 7.19 -4.13 -14.29
N LYS A 81 8.43 -3.74 -13.95
CA LYS A 81 9.08 -4.15 -12.69
C LYS A 81 9.83 -3.00 -12.03
N ILE A 82 9.79 -2.96 -10.71
CA ILE A 82 10.74 -2.21 -9.90
C ILE A 82 11.80 -3.20 -9.44
N LEU A 83 13.06 -2.97 -9.83
CA LEU A 83 14.14 -3.86 -9.47
C LEU A 83 14.59 -3.60 -8.03
N LYS A 84 14.91 -4.68 -7.31
CA LYS A 84 15.44 -4.58 -5.95
C LYS A 84 16.81 -3.90 -5.97
N SER A 85 17.11 -3.17 -4.90
CA SER A 85 18.47 -2.71 -4.61
C SER A 85 19.26 -3.86 -3.98
N GLU A 86 20.53 -3.97 -4.32
CA GLU A 86 21.47 -4.93 -3.74
C GLU A 86 22.42 -4.22 -2.76
N GLU A 87 22.65 -4.82 -1.59
CA GLU A 87 23.49 -4.29 -0.51
C GLU A 87 24.94 -4.07 -0.94
N LYS A 88 25.41 -4.85 -1.92
CA LYS A 88 26.76 -4.74 -2.50
C LYS A 88 27.12 -3.34 -2.98
N TYR A 89 26.13 -2.49 -3.28
CA TYR A 89 26.33 -1.13 -3.74
C TYR A 89 26.22 -0.06 -2.65
N GLY A 90 26.01 -0.44 -1.38
CA GLY A 90 25.94 0.49 -0.24
C GLY A 90 24.64 1.31 -0.15
N ASP A 91 23.71 1.12 -1.09
CA ASP A 91 22.45 1.86 -1.17
C ASP A 91 21.32 1.24 -0.31
N ALA A 92 21.55 0.05 0.27
CA ALA A 92 20.53 -0.75 0.93
C ALA A 92 20.73 -0.78 2.46
N VAL A 93 20.37 0.30 3.16
CA VAL A 93 20.54 0.45 4.62
C VAL A 93 19.83 -0.66 5.43
N GLY A 94 18.78 -1.27 4.88
CA GLY A 94 18.07 -2.42 5.48
C GLY A 94 18.39 -3.77 4.84
N GLY A 95 19.43 -3.87 4.01
CA GLY A 95 19.77 -5.05 3.18
C GLY A 95 19.00 -5.11 1.86
N ASP A 96 19.24 -6.15 1.06
CA ASP A 96 18.62 -6.37 -0.25
C ASP A 96 17.09 -6.18 -0.24
N GLY A 97 16.57 -5.47 -1.24
CA GLY A 97 15.13 -5.33 -1.46
C GLY A 97 14.71 -4.09 -2.24
N THR A 98 13.43 -4.01 -2.58
CA THR A 98 12.79 -2.82 -3.13
C THR A 98 12.29 -1.94 -1.99
N TYR A 99 12.79 -0.71 -1.92
CA TYR A 99 12.42 0.27 -0.89
C TYR A 99 11.19 1.07 -1.30
N LEU A 100 10.27 1.18 -0.34
CA LEU A 100 8.94 1.76 -0.44
C LEU A 100 8.72 2.72 0.74
N THR A 101 7.74 3.61 0.60
CA THR A 101 7.29 4.53 1.65
C THR A 101 5.78 4.65 1.62
N LYS A 102 5.15 5.10 2.71
CA LYS A 102 3.76 5.55 2.75
C LYS A 102 3.63 7.06 2.52
N LEU A 103 4.74 7.79 2.40
CA LEU A 103 4.75 9.20 2.01
C LEU A 103 4.34 9.35 0.54
N GLY A 104 3.09 9.73 0.33
CA GLY A 104 2.53 9.97 -1.01
C GLY A 104 3.01 11.27 -1.68
N PRO A 105 2.58 11.52 -2.93
CA PRO A 105 3.04 12.63 -3.77
C PRO A 105 2.56 14.02 -3.32
N SER A 106 1.66 14.10 -2.33
CA SER A 106 1.26 15.37 -1.71
C SER A 106 2.39 16.00 -0.87
N HIS A 107 3.35 15.20 -0.40
CA HIS A 107 4.51 15.70 0.33
C HIS A 107 5.47 16.45 -0.59
N SER A 108 6.30 17.34 -0.02
CA SER A 108 7.32 18.05 -0.78
C SER A 108 8.43 17.11 -1.25
N LYS A 109 9.12 17.47 -2.35
CA LYS A 109 10.32 16.76 -2.82
C LYS A 109 11.37 16.62 -1.72
N HIS A 110 11.59 17.67 -0.94
CA HIS A 110 12.54 17.67 0.18
C HIS A 110 12.13 16.71 1.29
N THR A 111 10.85 16.68 1.67
CA THR A 111 10.34 15.75 2.69
C THR A 111 10.55 14.30 2.26
N ILE A 112 10.21 13.97 1.01
CA ILE A 112 10.39 12.63 0.45
C ILE A 112 11.88 12.27 0.39
N ALA A 113 12.73 13.19 -0.09
CA ALA A 113 14.15 12.93 -0.19
C ALA A 113 14.82 12.73 1.17
N LYS A 114 14.46 13.53 2.18
CA LYS A 114 14.91 13.32 3.57
C LYS A 114 14.47 11.97 4.09
N ASN A 115 13.20 11.60 3.90
CA ASN A 115 12.72 10.28 4.31
C ASN A 115 13.55 9.14 3.69
N ASN A 116 13.82 9.22 2.38
CA ASN A 116 14.46 8.12 1.65
C ASN A 116 15.98 8.07 1.82
N TYR A 117 16.63 9.23 1.96
CA TYR A 117 18.09 9.36 1.82
C TYR A 117 18.81 10.01 3.00
N ASP A 118 18.10 10.38 4.06
CA ASP A 118 18.75 10.92 5.26
C ASP A 118 19.58 9.84 5.99
N GLY A 119 20.69 10.25 6.58
CA GLY A 119 21.64 9.36 7.28
C GLY A 119 22.82 8.83 6.46
N THR A 120 22.94 9.14 5.15
CA THR A 120 24.10 8.73 4.34
C THR A 120 25.27 9.72 4.48
N THR A 121 25.09 10.98 4.08
CA THR A 121 26.07 12.07 4.23
C THR A 121 25.33 13.41 4.33
N ALA A 122 26.00 14.45 4.83
CA ALA A 122 25.41 15.79 4.89
C ALA A 122 24.95 16.24 3.49
N ARG A 123 23.69 16.68 3.38
CA ARG A 123 23.04 17.17 2.15
C ARG A 123 22.81 16.14 1.03
N PHE A 124 23.03 14.84 1.25
CA PHE A 124 22.75 13.81 0.24
C PHE A 124 21.30 13.86 -0.29
N TYR A 125 20.33 14.15 0.59
CA TYR A 125 18.94 14.31 0.17
C TYR A 125 18.73 15.50 -0.79
N GLU A 126 19.54 16.56 -0.71
CA GLU A 126 19.45 17.72 -1.60
C GLU A 126 19.88 17.33 -3.02
N ASP A 127 20.96 16.56 -3.14
CA ASP A 127 21.44 16.01 -4.41
C ASP A 127 20.39 15.10 -5.06
N LYS A 128 19.65 14.33 -4.24
CA LYS A 128 18.56 13.47 -4.73
C LYS A 128 17.35 14.28 -5.21
N VAL A 129 17.08 15.44 -4.60
CA VAL A 129 16.08 16.37 -5.13
C VAL A 129 16.54 16.96 -6.46
N ASN A 130 17.79 17.42 -6.53
CA ASN A 130 18.35 18.06 -7.72
C ASN A 130 18.49 17.11 -8.91
N SER A 131 18.80 15.83 -8.64
CA SER A 131 18.82 14.77 -9.65
C SER A 131 17.44 14.22 -10.02
N GLY A 132 16.37 14.76 -9.43
CA GLY A 132 15.00 14.40 -9.78
C GLY A 132 14.52 13.06 -9.21
N LYS A 133 15.21 12.44 -8.24
CA LYS A 133 14.80 11.15 -7.63
C LYS A 133 13.48 11.19 -6.84
N THR A 134 12.81 12.34 -6.84
CA THR A 134 11.50 12.57 -6.22
C THR A 134 10.47 13.16 -7.21
N ASP A 135 10.79 13.12 -8.50
CA ASP A 135 9.95 13.68 -9.57
C ASP A 135 8.75 12.80 -9.90
N VAL A 136 8.87 11.49 -9.69
CA VAL A 136 7.80 10.53 -9.96
C VAL A 136 7.56 9.68 -8.72
N ALA A 137 6.30 9.56 -8.32
CA ALA A 137 5.85 8.57 -7.35
C ALA A 137 5.06 7.47 -8.06
N ILE A 138 5.42 6.22 -7.83
CA ILE A 138 4.70 5.04 -8.31
C ILE A 138 3.88 4.50 -7.13
N GLU A 139 2.57 4.73 -7.15
CA GLU A 139 1.61 4.29 -6.13
C GLU A 139 1.08 2.90 -6.51
N PHE A 140 1.00 2.00 -5.53
CA PHE A 140 0.30 0.73 -5.67
C PHE A 140 -0.05 0.14 -4.31
N LYS A 141 -0.96 -0.83 -4.31
CA LYS A 141 -1.39 -1.56 -3.12
C LYS A 141 -0.76 -2.96 -3.05
N MET A 142 -0.31 -3.33 -1.86
CA MET A 142 0.21 -4.67 -1.54
C MET A 142 -0.42 -5.24 -0.27
N ALA A 143 -0.46 -6.56 -0.18
CA ALA A 143 -0.95 -7.26 1.00
C ALA A 143 -0.11 -6.93 2.25
N LYS A 144 -0.79 -6.68 3.37
CA LYS A 144 -0.15 -6.52 4.67
C LYS A 144 0.67 -7.78 5.01
N GLY A 145 1.89 -7.58 5.47
CA GLY A 145 2.82 -8.68 5.80
C GLY A 145 3.78 -9.08 4.67
N THR A 146 3.57 -8.64 3.43
CA THR A 146 4.56 -8.88 2.35
C THR A 146 5.70 -7.87 2.36
N VAL A 147 5.53 -6.76 3.05
CA VAL A 147 6.50 -5.66 3.13
C VAL A 147 6.94 -5.49 4.59
N HIS A 148 8.24 -5.46 4.81
CA HIS A 148 8.86 -5.30 6.13
C HIS A 148 8.91 -3.83 6.49
N ASP A 149 8.35 -3.46 7.64
CA ASP A 149 8.38 -2.10 8.17
C ASP A 149 9.70 -1.85 8.91
N HIS A 150 10.52 -0.93 8.40
CA HIS A 150 11.78 -0.51 9.00
C HIS A 150 11.67 0.87 9.68
N SER A 151 10.45 1.36 9.91
CA SER A 151 10.27 2.75 10.30
C SER A 151 10.78 3.08 11.69
N LYS A 152 10.75 2.09 12.59
CA LYS A 152 11.29 2.22 13.95
C LYS A 152 12.81 2.23 13.96
N ASP A 153 13.42 1.32 13.20
CA ASP A 153 14.88 1.14 13.17
C ASP A 153 15.56 2.36 12.55
N LEU A 154 14.97 2.90 11.48
CA LEU A 154 15.54 3.99 10.71
C LEU A 154 15.01 5.38 11.10
N LYS A 155 14.03 5.45 12.03
CA LYS A 155 13.30 6.67 12.42
C LYS A 155 12.72 7.44 11.22
N ARG A 156 12.37 6.73 10.15
CA ARG A 156 11.90 7.25 8.85
C ARG A 156 10.86 6.30 8.29
N ASP A 157 9.90 6.77 7.50
CA ASP A 157 8.86 5.91 6.91
C ASP A 157 9.41 5.10 5.72
N VAL A 158 10.10 4.01 6.05
CA VAL A 158 10.81 3.12 5.12
C VAL A 158 10.29 1.71 5.26
N HIS A 159 9.82 1.16 4.14
CA HIS A 159 9.26 -0.19 4.05
C HIS A 159 10.03 -0.95 2.97
N ARG A 160 10.38 -2.21 3.22
CA ARG A 160 11.19 -3.01 2.30
C ARG A 160 10.43 -4.24 1.82
N TYR A 161 10.31 -4.37 0.52
CA TYR A 161 9.87 -5.60 -0.13
C TYR A 161 11.11 -6.44 -0.51
N PRO A 162 11.19 -7.73 -0.18
CA PRO A 162 12.45 -8.50 -0.28
C PRO A 162 12.92 -8.79 -1.72
N ASP A 163 12.05 -8.62 -2.72
CA ASP A 163 12.36 -8.93 -4.12
C ASP A 163 12.02 -7.74 -5.04
N ASN A 164 12.09 -7.95 -6.35
CA ASN A 164 11.57 -7.05 -7.36
C ASN A 164 10.05 -6.95 -7.25
N VAL A 165 9.50 -5.75 -7.36
CA VAL A 165 8.04 -5.57 -7.44
C VAL A 165 7.59 -5.78 -8.88
N ASP A 166 6.78 -6.81 -9.12
CA ASP A 166 6.10 -7.04 -10.40
C ASP A 166 4.80 -6.23 -10.45
N LEU A 167 4.78 -5.20 -11.31
CA LEU A 167 3.66 -4.27 -11.44
C LEU A 167 2.39 -4.92 -12.00
N LYS A 168 2.49 -6.14 -12.57
CA LYS A 168 1.31 -6.90 -13.00
C LYS A 168 0.57 -7.56 -11.84
N LYS A 169 1.26 -7.78 -10.72
CA LYS A 169 0.74 -8.45 -9.52
C LYS A 169 0.21 -7.48 -8.47
N VAL A 170 0.50 -6.19 -8.60
CA VAL A 170 -0.02 -5.16 -7.68
C VAL A 170 -1.41 -4.66 -8.10
N THR A 171 -2.10 -4.06 -7.15
CA THR A 171 -3.42 -3.44 -7.36
C THR A 171 -3.31 -1.91 -7.29
N ASP A 172 -4.28 -1.20 -7.89
CA ASP A 172 -4.37 0.26 -7.89
C ASP A 172 -3.08 1.00 -8.31
N LEU A 173 -2.42 0.50 -9.36
CA LEU A 173 -1.18 1.08 -9.88
C LEU A 173 -1.42 2.46 -10.50
N LYS A 174 -0.73 3.48 -9.98
CA LYS A 174 -0.73 4.84 -10.52
C LYS A 174 0.67 5.42 -10.57
N PHE A 175 0.88 6.34 -11.51
CA PHE A 175 2.09 7.14 -11.61
C PHE A 175 1.73 8.60 -11.39
N HIS A 176 2.43 9.25 -10.48
CA HIS A 176 2.27 10.67 -10.18
C HIS A 176 3.54 11.40 -10.59
N VAL A 177 3.44 12.24 -11.62
CA VAL A 177 4.57 12.98 -12.17
C VAL A 177 4.47 14.45 -11.75
N ARG A 178 5.52 14.93 -11.12
CA ARG A 178 5.70 16.36 -10.81
C ARG A 178 6.24 17.07 -12.05
N GLY A 179 5.52 18.08 -12.52
CA GLY A 179 5.98 18.98 -13.56
C GLY A 179 5.72 20.44 -13.18
N ASP A 180 6.09 21.36 -14.07
CA ASP A 180 5.98 22.81 -13.84
C ASP A 180 4.53 23.25 -13.63
N LYS A 181 3.58 22.49 -14.19
CA LYS A 181 2.13 22.72 -14.08
C LYS A 181 1.50 21.97 -12.89
N GLY A 182 2.30 21.48 -11.93
CA GLY A 182 1.85 20.73 -10.77
C GLY A 182 1.93 19.22 -10.92
N LEU A 183 1.20 18.51 -10.06
CA LEU A 183 1.17 17.05 -10.01
C LEU A 183 0.17 16.49 -11.03
N ARG A 184 0.60 15.54 -11.86
CA ARG A 184 -0.27 14.82 -12.80
C ARG A 184 -0.29 13.35 -12.44
N THR A 185 -1.47 12.76 -12.40
CA THR A 185 -1.65 11.33 -12.12
C THR A 185 -2.10 10.62 -13.39
N PHE A 186 -1.55 9.44 -13.68
CA PHE A 186 -2.06 8.57 -14.73
C PHE A 186 -2.04 7.11 -14.29
N GLU A 187 -2.98 6.35 -14.85
CA GLU A 187 -3.11 4.91 -14.66
C GLU A 187 -2.62 4.21 -15.93
N PRO A 188 -1.59 3.36 -15.84
CA PRO A 188 -1.09 2.65 -17.01
C PRO A 188 -2.13 1.61 -17.44
N GLN A 189 -2.37 1.52 -18.75
CA GLN A 189 -3.20 0.46 -19.31
C GLN A 189 -2.49 -0.88 -19.09
N LYS A 190 -3.12 -1.79 -18.32
CA LYS A 190 -2.61 -3.16 -18.14
C LYS A 190 -2.69 -3.86 -19.50
N LYS A 191 -1.53 -4.14 -20.10
CA LYS A 191 -1.40 -4.99 -21.31
C LYS A 191 -1.47 -6.46 -20.95
#